data_AF-A0A9E8MZG7-F1
#
_entry.id   AF-A0A9E8MZG7-F1
#
_cell.length_a   1.000
_cell.length_b   1.000
_cell.length_c   1.000
_cell.angle_alpha   90.00
_cell.angle_beta   90.00
_cell.angle_gamma   90.00
#
_symmetry.space_group_name_H-M   'P 1'
#
loop_
_entity.id
_entity.type
_entity.pdbx_description
1 polymer ?
#
loop_
_entity_poly.entity_id
_entity_poly.type
_entity_poly.pdbx_seq_one_letter_code
_entity_poly.pdbx_strand_id
1 'polypeptide(L)'
;MRYNYGVRFEDKKAFLRKEKPYHSFMTNNFIVPKATLEKIPFKEELVAYGHEDTFFAYELRKHCLPIIHMDNSVLHLDLDTNGDFIEKTKAGIKNLILLKSNHPEFMEYSKLLSLINNSSFLKSKITRLAANNLSKVFEYISKKTSLTNSFQLFKLFYTISLYK
;
A
#
# COMPACT_ATOMS: atom_id res chain seq x y z
N MET A 1 -9.15 -12.06 8.40
CA MET A 1 -8.54 -11.59 7.13
C MET A 1 -7.13 -11.02 7.31
N ARG A 2 -6.90 -10.14 8.29
CA ARG A 2 -5.60 -9.48 8.56
C ARG A 2 -4.41 -10.45 8.66
N TYR A 3 -4.54 -11.49 9.49
CA TYR A 3 -3.52 -12.53 9.66
C TYR A 3 -3.16 -13.21 8.33
N ASN A 4 -4.16 -13.75 7.62
CA ASN A 4 -3.96 -14.42 6.31
C ASN A 4 -3.31 -13.51 5.27
N TYR A 5 -3.61 -12.20 5.30
CA TYR A 5 -2.96 -11.23 4.43
C TYR A 5 -1.50 -11.01 4.84
N GLY A 6 -1.25 -10.82 6.14
CA GLY A 6 0.09 -10.60 6.69
C GLY A 6 1.04 -11.75 6.35
N VAL A 7 0.66 -12.98 6.68
CA VAL A 7 1.45 -14.18 6.38
C VAL A 7 1.74 -14.33 4.89
N ARG A 8 0.76 -14.00 4.03
CA ARG A 8 0.92 -14.19 2.58
C ARG A 8 1.71 -13.09 1.88
N PHE A 9 1.62 -11.84 2.34
CA PHE A 9 2.12 -10.68 1.60
C PHE A 9 3.17 -9.87 2.35
N GLU A 10 3.14 -9.83 3.67
CA GLU A 10 3.95 -8.95 4.52
C GLU A 10 5.08 -9.70 5.23
N ASP A 11 4.82 -10.92 5.72
CA ASP A 11 5.80 -11.75 6.42
C ASP A 11 6.76 -12.41 5.42
N LYS A 12 7.85 -11.71 5.12
CA LYS A 12 8.91 -12.18 4.23
C LYS A 12 10.24 -12.16 4.94
N LYS A 13 10.97 -13.27 4.81
CA LYS A 13 12.36 -13.40 5.25
C LYS A 13 13.23 -12.31 4.63
N ALA A 14 14.24 -11.86 5.36
CA ALA A 14 15.12 -10.78 4.95
C ALA A 14 15.75 -11.01 3.56
N PHE A 15 16.15 -12.25 3.23
CA PHE A 15 16.74 -12.55 1.93
C PHE A 15 15.79 -12.30 0.75
N LEU A 16 14.48 -12.58 0.89
CA LEU A 16 13.47 -12.26 -0.13
C LEU A 16 13.23 -10.75 -0.24
N ARG A 17 13.28 -10.05 0.90
CA ARG A 17 13.13 -8.59 0.93
C ARG A 17 14.30 -7.87 0.24
N LYS A 18 15.51 -8.44 0.30
CA LYS A 18 16.71 -7.90 -0.37
C LYS A 18 16.59 -7.85 -1.90
N GLU A 19 15.75 -8.69 -2.53
CA GLU A 19 15.55 -8.66 -3.99
C GLU A 19 14.88 -7.35 -4.45
N LYS A 20 14.00 -6.78 -3.62
CA LYS A 20 13.30 -5.51 -3.87
C LYS A 20 13.28 -4.70 -2.57
N PRO A 21 14.41 -4.10 -2.18
CA PRO A 21 14.61 -3.58 -0.83
C PRO A 21 13.65 -2.41 -0.53
N TYR A 22 13.54 -1.47 -1.47
CA TYR A 22 12.64 -0.33 -1.32
C TYR A 22 11.15 -0.75 -1.22
N HIS A 23 10.71 -1.75 -2.00
CA HIS A 23 9.31 -2.23 -1.96
C HIS A 23 8.97 -3.05 -0.72
N SER A 24 9.98 -3.42 0.08
CA SER A 24 9.83 -4.28 1.26
C SER A 24 10.13 -3.55 2.57
N PHE A 25 10.34 -2.23 2.51
CA PHE A 25 10.53 -1.37 3.66
C PHE A 25 9.21 -1.20 4.43
N MET A 26 9.30 -1.22 5.76
CA MET A 26 8.19 -1.00 6.70
C MET A 26 8.73 -0.21 7.89
N THR A 27 7.91 0.67 8.45
CA THR A 27 8.32 1.58 9.55
C THR A 27 8.22 0.95 10.94
N ASN A 28 7.73 -0.29 11.08
CA ASN A 28 7.52 -0.94 12.38
C ASN A 28 8.77 -0.91 13.26
N ASN A 29 9.91 -1.38 12.73
CA ASN A 29 11.20 -1.40 13.40
C ASN A 29 12.31 -1.10 12.38
N PHE A 30 12.88 0.10 12.40
CA PHE A 30 14.01 0.47 11.56
C PHE A 30 14.97 1.40 12.30
N ILE A 31 16.22 1.44 11.83
CA ILE A 31 17.25 2.35 12.33
C ILE A 31 17.75 3.14 11.14
N VAL A 32 17.91 4.45 11.33
CA VAL A 32 18.38 5.35 10.30
C VAL A 32 19.22 6.47 10.95
N PRO A 33 20.28 6.97 10.29
CA PRO A 33 21.00 8.13 10.80
C PRO A 33 20.08 9.35 10.95
N LYS A 34 20.26 10.13 12.03
CA LYS A 34 19.50 11.36 12.28
C LYS A 34 19.53 12.31 11.07
N ALA A 35 20.73 12.52 10.50
CA ALA A 35 20.92 13.38 9.33
C ALA A 35 20.09 12.96 8.11
N THR A 36 19.81 11.66 7.96
CA THR A 36 18.95 11.16 6.89
C THR A 36 17.49 11.57 7.11
N LEU A 37 16.97 11.47 8.35
CA LEU A 37 15.60 11.92 8.65
C LEU A 37 15.45 13.44 8.60
N GLU A 38 16.48 14.19 8.96
CA GLU A 38 16.49 15.66 8.83
C GLU A 38 16.43 16.09 7.35
N LYS A 39 17.13 15.36 6.47
CA LYS A 39 17.14 15.63 5.02
C LYS A 39 15.91 15.08 4.30
N ILE A 40 15.41 13.92 4.73
CA ILE A 40 14.31 13.18 4.12
C ILE A 40 13.31 12.85 5.25
N PRO A 41 12.49 13.81 5.68
CA PRO A 41 11.48 13.55 6.70
C PRO A 41 10.30 12.77 6.12
N PHE A 42 9.51 12.15 7.00
CA PHE A 42 8.19 11.64 6.61
C PHE A 42 7.30 12.81 6.15
N LYS A 43 6.44 12.55 5.16
CA LYS A 43 5.56 13.59 4.61
C LYS A 43 4.34 13.76 5.49
N GLU A 44 4.22 14.94 6.09
CA GLU A 44 3.08 15.31 6.95
C GLU A 44 1.75 15.50 6.19
N GLU A 45 1.79 15.58 4.85
CA GLU A 45 0.57 15.60 4.03
C GLU A 45 -0.23 14.28 4.11
N LEU A 46 0.43 13.19 4.52
CA LEU A 46 -0.19 11.89 4.76
C LEU A 46 -0.77 11.83 6.17
N VAL A 47 -1.96 12.41 6.35
CA VAL A 47 -2.63 12.46 7.67
C VAL A 47 -3.45 11.20 7.95
N ALA A 48 -3.91 10.51 6.90
CA ALA A 48 -4.66 9.26 7.04
C ALA A 48 -3.71 8.05 7.09
N TYR A 49 -4.24 6.87 7.46
CA TYR A 49 -3.45 5.65 7.58
C TYR A 49 -2.86 5.18 6.24
N GLY A 50 -1.55 4.89 6.22
CA GLY A 50 -0.88 4.04 5.23
C GLY A 50 -0.12 4.79 4.11
N HIS A 51 0.81 4.06 3.48
CA HIS A 51 1.74 4.51 2.43
C HIS A 51 2.83 5.52 2.83
N GLU A 52 2.88 5.97 4.08
CA GLU A 52 3.99 6.75 4.62
C GLU A 52 5.33 6.02 4.47
N ASP A 53 5.36 4.74 4.85
CA ASP A 53 6.51 3.85 4.72
C ASP A 53 6.96 3.68 3.26
N THR A 54 5.99 3.49 2.36
CA THR A 54 6.17 3.28 0.93
C THR A 54 6.75 4.53 0.29
N PHE A 55 6.23 5.71 0.67
CA PHE A 55 6.70 6.99 0.15
C PHE A 55 8.09 7.35 0.69
N PHE A 56 8.34 7.10 1.97
CA PHE A 56 9.67 7.25 2.56
C PHE A 56 10.71 6.37 1.84
N ALA A 57 10.38 5.10 1.59
CA ALA A 57 11.27 4.20 0.83
C ALA A 57 11.50 4.67 -0.61
N TYR A 58 10.47 5.26 -1.24
CA TYR A 58 10.60 5.91 -2.54
C TYR A 58 11.59 7.08 -2.51
N GLU A 59 11.51 7.96 -1.51
CA GLU A 59 12.43 9.08 -1.35
C GLU A 59 13.87 8.62 -1.05
N LEU A 60 14.05 7.57 -0.24
CA LEU A 60 15.36 6.94 -0.03
C LEU A 60 15.95 6.42 -1.36
N ARG A 61 15.12 5.79 -2.21
CA ARG A 61 15.53 5.34 -3.54
C ARG A 61 15.96 6.51 -4.43
N LYS A 62 15.22 7.61 -4.43
CA LYS A 62 15.51 8.83 -5.20
C LYS A 62 16.86 9.44 -4.82
N HIS A 63 17.25 9.31 -3.54
CA HIS A 63 18.54 9.74 -3.01
C HIS A 63 19.62 8.65 -3.03
N CYS A 64 19.37 7.52 -3.68
CA CYS A 64 20.28 6.37 -3.77
C CYS A 64 20.76 5.84 -2.41
N LEU A 65 19.95 5.97 -1.36
CA LEU A 65 20.27 5.46 -0.02
C LEU A 65 19.89 3.98 0.11
N PRO A 66 20.86 3.10 0.43
CA PRO A 66 20.59 1.66 0.50
C PRO A 66 19.73 1.31 1.71
N ILE A 67 18.85 0.31 1.54
CA ILE A 67 18.07 -0.30 2.62
C ILE A 67 18.61 -1.72 2.85
N ILE A 68 19.11 -1.97 4.06
CA ILE A 68 19.61 -3.29 4.47
C ILE A 68 18.52 -3.99 5.28
N HIS A 69 18.02 -5.11 4.77
CA HIS A 69 17.04 -5.93 5.49
C HIS A 69 17.73 -6.96 6.40
N MET A 70 17.24 -7.03 7.63
CA MET A 70 17.58 -8.05 8.63
C MET A 70 16.28 -8.71 9.12
N ASP A 71 16.34 -9.97 9.52
CA ASP A 71 15.19 -10.64 10.11
C ASP A 71 14.89 -9.98 11.46
N ASN A 72 13.72 -9.36 11.53
CA ASN A 72 13.28 -8.56 12.67
C ASN A 72 11.79 -8.86 12.86
N SER A 73 11.52 -10.01 13.48
CA SER A 73 10.16 -10.49 13.70
C SER A 73 9.40 -9.50 14.58
N VAL A 74 8.20 -9.13 14.15
CA VAL A 74 7.31 -8.23 14.90
C VAL A 74 6.15 -9.05 15.42
N LEU A 75 5.80 -8.87 16.69
CA LEU A 75 4.59 -9.44 17.25
C LEU A 75 3.39 -8.62 16.80
N HIS A 76 2.43 -9.24 16.12
CA HIS A 76 1.16 -8.62 15.76
C HIS A 76 0.06 -9.18 16.67
N LEU A 77 -0.62 -8.31 17.42
CA LEU A 77 -1.66 -8.72 18.38
C LEU A 77 -3.03 -9.01 17.74
N ASP A 78 -3.14 -8.88 16.41
CA ASP A 78 -4.34 -9.22 15.62
C ASP A 78 -5.66 -8.61 16.13
N LEU A 79 -5.61 -7.39 16.65
CA LEU A 79 -6.77 -6.71 17.25
C LEU A 79 -7.79 -6.20 16.22
N ASP A 80 -7.49 -6.27 14.93
CA ASP A 80 -8.32 -5.70 13.88
C ASP A 80 -9.40 -6.67 13.41
N THR A 81 -10.66 -6.22 13.42
CA THR A 81 -11.73 -6.94 12.73
C THR A 81 -11.55 -6.84 11.21
N ASN A 82 -12.25 -7.69 10.45
CA ASN A 82 -12.27 -7.56 8.99
C ASN A 82 -12.79 -6.18 8.53
N GLY A 83 -13.70 -5.57 9.31
CA GLY A 83 -14.21 -4.23 9.05
C GLY A 83 -13.12 -3.18 9.21
N ASP A 84 -12.41 -3.20 10.34
CA ASP A 84 -11.32 -2.26 10.63
C ASP A 84 -10.22 -2.35 9.58
N PHE A 85 -9.84 -3.57 9.20
CA PHE A 85 -8.82 -3.78 8.18
C PHE A 85 -9.24 -3.21 6.80
N ILE A 86 -10.53 -3.31 6.45
CA ILE A 86 -11.07 -2.70 5.22
C ILE A 86 -11.05 -1.18 5.30
N GLU A 87 -11.47 -0.58 6.40
CA GLU A 87 -11.48 0.88 6.55
C GLU A 87 -10.06 1.46 6.53
N LYS A 88 -9.10 0.83 7.23
CA LYS A 88 -7.67 1.17 7.14
C LYS A 88 -7.16 1.05 5.70
N THR A 89 -7.61 0.04 4.96
CA THR A 89 -7.22 -0.14 3.55
C THR A 89 -7.81 0.93 2.64
N LYS A 90 -9.05 1.36 2.87
CA LYS A 90 -9.66 2.50 2.14
C LYS A 90 -8.89 3.79 2.42
N ALA A 91 -8.51 4.04 3.68
CA ALA A 91 -7.67 5.17 4.05
C ALA A 91 -6.33 5.15 3.30
N GLY A 92 -5.65 3.99 3.28
CA GLY A 92 -4.42 3.81 2.52
C GLY A 92 -4.61 4.08 1.02
N ILE A 93 -5.65 3.55 0.39
CA ILE A 93 -5.91 3.80 -1.04
C ILE A 93 -6.18 5.29 -1.30
N LYS A 94 -6.85 6.01 -0.40
CA LYS A 94 -7.04 7.46 -0.54
C LYS A 94 -5.70 8.20 -0.47
N ASN A 95 -4.82 7.84 0.48
CA ASN A 95 -3.45 8.38 0.54
C ASN A 95 -2.68 8.07 -0.75
N LEU A 96 -2.81 6.87 -1.30
CA LEU A 96 -2.17 6.49 -2.55
C LEU A 96 -2.61 7.38 -3.73
N ILE A 97 -3.91 7.72 -3.80
CA ILE A 97 -4.45 8.64 -4.82
C ILE A 97 -4.01 10.10 -4.57
N LEU A 98 -3.87 10.51 -3.30
CA LEU A 98 -3.31 11.82 -2.95
C LEU A 98 -1.84 11.93 -3.41
N LEU A 99 -1.01 10.93 -3.07
CA LEU A 99 0.38 10.85 -3.49
C LEU A 99 0.53 10.87 -5.02
N LYS A 100 -0.33 10.14 -5.74
CA LYS A 100 -0.39 10.17 -7.21
C LYS A 100 -0.58 11.60 -7.74
N SER A 101 -1.42 12.39 -7.07
CA SER A 101 -1.78 13.74 -7.51
C SER A 101 -0.68 14.75 -7.20
N ASN A 102 -0.04 14.63 -6.04
CA ASN A 102 1.00 15.56 -5.58
C ASN A 102 2.40 15.23 -6.12
N HIS A 103 2.69 13.94 -6.34
CA HIS A 103 3.99 13.41 -6.79
C HIS A 103 3.79 12.41 -7.96
N PRO A 104 3.52 12.88 -9.18
CA PRO A 104 3.24 12.01 -10.33
C PRO A 104 4.32 10.96 -10.61
N GLU A 105 5.58 11.26 -10.28
CA GLU A 105 6.72 10.35 -10.41
C GLU A 105 6.63 9.12 -9.48
N PHE A 106 5.84 9.19 -8.41
CA PHE A 106 5.57 8.08 -7.51
C PHE A 106 4.68 7.00 -8.17
N MET A 107 3.95 7.33 -9.24
CA MET A 107 3.03 6.39 -9.91
C MET A 107 3.72 5.12 -10.40
N GLU A 108 4.94 5.22 -10.91
CA GLU A 108 5.70 4.07 -11.40
C GLU A 108 6.17 3.15 -10.27
N TYR A 109 6.27 3.69 -9.05
CA TYR A 109 6.72 2.96 -7.89
C TYR A 109 5.64 2.03 -7.33
N SER A 110 4.38 2.47 -7.38
CA SER A 110 3.22 1.68 -6.95
C SER A 110 2.72 0.78 -8.07
N LYS A 111 2.84 -0.55 -7.88
CA LYS A 111 2.32 -1.55 -8.84
C LYS A 111 0.84 -1.35 -9.19
N LEU A 112 0.03 -0.92 -8.22
CA LEU A 112 -1.40 -0.74 -8.43
C LEU A 112 -1.68 0.49 -9.29
N LEU A 113 -1.00 1.61 -9.01
CA LEU A 113 -1.11 2.82 -9.81
C LEU A 113 -0.56 2.61 -11.23
N SER A 114 0.56 1.91 -11.36
CA SER A 114 1.17 1.64 -12.68
C SER A 114 0.29 0.73 -13.54
N LEU A 115 -0.33 -0.31 -12.96
CA LEU A 115 -1.32 -1.15 -13.66
C LEU A 115 -2.49 -0.33 -14.20
N ILE A 116 -3.06 0.56 -13.39
CA ILE A 116 -4.20 1.40 -13.81
C ILE A 116 -3.74 2.45 -14.83
N ASN A 117 -2.55 3.04 -14.64
CA ASN A 117 -2.03 4.04 -15.55
C ASN A 117 -1.71 3.48 -16.95
N ASN A 118 -1.27 2.23 -17.03
CA ASN A 118 -0.92 1.60 -18.32
C ASN A 118 -2.15 1.14 -19.12
N SER A 119 -3.37 1.27 -18.58
CA SER A 119 -4.60 0.88 -19.26
C SER A 119 -5.54 2.07 -19.42
N SER A 120 -5.71 2.55 -20.66
CA SER A 120 -6.69 3.60 -20.98
C SER A 120 -8.13 3.17 -20.64
N PHE A 121 -8.44 1.88 -20.81
CA PHE A 121 -9.73 1.29 -20.47
C PHE A 121 -10.07 1.47 -18.99
N LEU A 122 -9.13 1.20 -18.07
CA LEU A 122 -9.37 1.31 -16.63
C LEU A 122 -9.61 2.74 -16.14
N LYS A 123 -9.24 3.76 -16.93
CA LYS A 123 -9.44 5.18 -16.62
C LYS A 123 -10.79 5.71 -17.09
N SER A 124 -11.53 4.96 -17.93
CA SER A 124 -12.79 5.42 -18.50
C SER A 124 -13.86 5.66 -17.43
N LYS A 125 -14.80 6.58 -17.69
CA LYS A 125 -15.90 6.85 -16.75
C LYS A 125 -16.77 5.61 -16.51
N ILE A 126 -17.00 4.81 -17.55
CA ILE A 126 -17.84 3.59 -17.49
C ILE A 126 -17.18 2.55 -16.59
N THR A 127 -15.89 2.29 -16.78
CA THR A 127 -15.15 1.31 -15.97
C THR A 127 -15.05 1.74 -14.52
N ARG A 128 -14.87 3.04 -14.23
CA ARG A 128 -14.90 3.58 -12.87
C ARG A 128 -16.24 3.37 -12.18
N LEU A 129 -17.35 3.59 -12.89
CA LEU A 129 -18.70 3.35 -12.35
C LEU A 129 -18.94 1.85 -12.07
N ALA A 130 -18.55 0.99 -13.01
CA ALA A 130 -18.62 -0.46 -12.80
C ALA A 130 -17.75 -0.91 -11.61
N ALA A 131 -16.53 -0.39 -11.51
CA ALA A 131 -15.61 -0.67 -10.41
C ALA A 131 -16.16 -0.23 -9.05
N ASN A 132 -16.90 0.87 -8.97
CA ASN A 132 -17.55 1.30 -7.72
C ASN A 132 -18.59 0.28 -7.20
N ASN A 133 -19.35 -0.34 -8.11
CA ASN A 133 -20.30 -1.38 -7.72
C ASN A 133 -19.57 -2.68 -7.35
N LEU A 134 -18.61 -3.09 -8.17
CA LEU A 134 -17.78 -4.27 -7.90
C LEU A 134 -17.02 -4.15 -6.57
N SER A 135 -16.49 -2.96 -6.24
CA SER A 135 -15.78 -2.75 -4.97
C SER A 135 -16.71 -3.02 -3.77
N LYS A 136 -17.98 -2.62 -3.82
CA LYS A 136 -18.95 -2.89 -2.75
C LYS A 136 -19.24 -4.39 -2.60
N VAL A 137 -19.37 -5.09 -3.73
CA VAL A 137 -19.58 -6.56 -3.75
C VAL A 137 -18.38 -7.27 -3.11
N PHE A 138 -17.17 -6.96 -3.55
CA PHE A 138 -15.97 -7.59 -3.01
C PHE A 138 -15.67 -7.15 -1.57
N GLU A 139 -16.03 -5.94 -1.17
CA GLU A 139 -15.97 -5.49 0.22
C GLU A 139 -16.86 -6.39 1.10
N TYR A 140 -18.12 -6.60 0.71
CA TYR A 140 -19.06 -7.45 1.43
C TYR A 140 -18.55 -8.89 1.55
N ILE A 141 -18.11 -9.48 0.42
CA ILE A 141 -17.55 -10.84 0.40
C ILE A 141 -16.32 -10.94 1.30
N SER A 142 -15.42 -9.95 1.27
CA SER A 142 -14.20 -9.92 2.09
C SER A 142 -14.51 -9.85 3.57
N LYS A 143 -15.49 -9.02 3.98
CA LYS A 143 -15.96 -8.93 5.37
C LYS A 143 -16.46 -10.26 5.90
N LYS A 144 -17.22 -11.01 5.09
CA LYS A 144 -17.84 -12.28 5.49
C LYS A 144 -16.89 -13.48 5.44
N THR A 145 -16.06 -13.58 4.41
CA THR A 145 -15.31 -14.81 4.10
C THR A 145 -13.85 -14.78 4.54
N SER A 146 -13.30 -13.60 4.86
CA SER A 146 -11.87 -13.40 5.17
C SER A 146 -10.89 -13.84 4.06
N LEU A 147 -11.38 -14.09 2.84
CA LEU A 147 -10.56 -14.58 1.74
C LEU A 147 -9.64 -13.49 1.20
N THR A 148 -8.35 -13.79 1.08
CA THR A 148 -7.37 -12.79 0.65
C THR A 148 -7.52 -12.40 -0.83
N ASN A 149 -8.04 -13.29 -1.67
CA ASN A 149 -8.25 -12.99 -3.09
C ASN A 149 -9.40 -12.00 -3.31
N SER A 150 -10.54 -12.17 -2.62
CA SER A 150 -11.63 -11.19 -2.67
C SER A 150 -11.20 -9.83 -2.13
N PHE A 151 -10.35 -9.82 -1.11
CA PHE A 151 -9.77 -8.59 -0.58
C PHE A 151 -8.86 -7.87 -1.57
N GLN A 152 -8.03 -8.59 -2.33
CA GLN A 152 -7.21 -7.99 -3.40
C GLN A 152 -8.09 -7.42 -4.53
N LEU A 153 -9.17 -8.11 -4.90
CA LEU A 153 -10.14 -7.60 -5.89
C LEU A 153 -10.85 -6.34 -5.37
N PHE A 154 -11.26 -6.33 -4.10
CA PHE A 154 -11.76 -5.14 -3.44
C PHE A 154 -10.79 -3.96 -3.57
N LYS A 155 -9.50 -4.16 -3.22
CA LYS A 155 -8.47 -3.11 -3.34
C LYS A 155 -8.35 -2.57 -4.77
N LEU A 156 -8.33 -3.47 -5.77
CA LEU A 156 -8.22 -3.11 -7.17
C LEU A 156 -9.41 -2.26 -7.62
N PHE A 157 -10.64 -2.76 -7.45
CA PHE A 157 -11.84 -2.06 -7.90
C PHE A 157 -12.09 -0.77 -7.12
N TYR A 158 -11.78 -0.74 -5.83
CA TYR A 158 -11.87 0.49 -5.03
C TYR A 158 -10.86 1.54 -5.49
N THR A 159 -9.65 1.14 -5.86
CA THR A 159 -8.67 2.09 -6.40
C THR A 159 -9.10 2.63 -7.76
N ILE A 160 -9.60 1.76 -8.66
CA ILE A 160 -10.11 2.17 -9.97
C ILE A 160 -11.28 3.16 -9.80
N SER A 161 -12.21 2.92 -8.89
CA SER A 161 -13.37 3.81 -8.72
C SER A 161 -12.98 5.23 -8.31
N LEU A 162 -11.88 5.37 -7.55
CA LEU A 162 -11.31 6.64 -7.12
C LEU A 162 -10.30 7.25 -8.11
N TYR A 163 -9.82 6.49 -9.10
CA TYR A 163 -8.80 6.92 -10.03
C TYR A 163 -9.38 7.95 -11.03
N LYS A 164 -9.19 9.24 -10.74
CA LYS A 164 -9.51 10.35 -11.63
C LYS A 164 -8.33 10.70 -12.54
#